data_AF-A0A1A3I0N2-F1
#
_entry.id   AF-A0A1A3I0N2-F1
#
_cell.length_a   1.000
_cell.length_b   1.000
_cell.length_c   1.000
_cell.angle_alpha   90.00
_cell.angle_beta   90.00
_cell.angle_gamma   90.00
#
_symmetry.space_group_name_H-M   'P 1'
#
loop_
_entity.id
_entity.type
_entity.pdbx_description
1 polymer ?
#
loop_
_entity_poly.entity_id
_entity_poly.type
_entity_poly.pdbx_seq_one_letter_code
_entity_poly.pdbx_strand_id
1 'polypeptide(L)'
;MQPFDTVSSRSWRGRATSATVAAMLLTVGALAGMPPAHAITPPAIDPGALPPDSPPGPIAPTKQNSYCTEVGVMPGTDFKIPPKYMEMLNLNEAWQFGRGEGIKVAVIDTGVTPHPRLPRLIPGGDYVMAGGDGLSDCDAHGTLVASMIGAAPASGAAPPPASPRRPVTVPTTEKPPPPQTVTLSPVPGPTITVIPAPPPPSEGAGPGPAPGPGQAPSGNRGGGTVTIPGYSGGARVQPVDHPRPLAPTPSTSPTPSTAPSSSAPSTSSSAPSTSSPAPPPSPTAAPALPAPPGPAPDAFSGVAPDVELISIRQSSQAFGLKDAYTGDEDPQTAAKIDNVQTMARAIVHAANMGASIINISDVTCMSARNIIDQRALGAAVHYAAVDKNALIVAAAGDNSKKDCKQNPIFDPLSPNDPRVWNSVTTVVTPSWFSDYVLTVGAVDTNGQPLSQMSIAGPWVSLSAPGTDVMGLSPRDDGLINAIDGPDNTLLVPAGTSFATAIVSGVAALVRAKFPDLSAYQVMQRLIHTARAPARGVDNQVGYGVVDPVAALTWDVPKGPPEAPKQLSAPLSLPKAPAPRNMTPVWVATGGLTAALLIGGAVFGTATLMRRSRKQQ
;
A
#
# COMPACT_ATOMS: atom_id res chain seq x y z
N MET A 1 -30.13 82.48 -44.77
CA MET A 1 -29.71 81.87 -46.05
C MET A 1 -29.91 80.36 -45.93
N GLN A 2 -30.68 79.78 -46.84
CA GLN A 2 -30.87 78.34 -47.06
C GLN A 2 -29.56 77.64 -47.56
N PRO A 3 -29.48 76.29 -47.71
CA PRO A 3 -30.29 75.19 -47.16
C PRO A 3 -29.46 73.98 -46.63
N PHE A 4 -30.22 72.99 -46.16
CA PHE A 4 -29.91 71.62 -45.81
C PHE A 4 -29.16 70.79 -46.87
N ASP A 5 -28.29 69.89 -46.41
CA ASP A 5 -28.02 68.61 -47.08
C ASP A 5 -28.16 67.45 -46.10
N THR A 6 -29.15 66.61 -46.35
CA THR A 6 -29.43 65.33 -45.70
C THR A 6 -28.72 64.20 -46.43
N VAL A 7 -27.84 63.46 -45.77
CA VAL A 7 -27.37 62.15 -46.26
C VAL A 7 -28.06 61.02 -45.49
N SER A 8 -28.85 60.30 -46.27
CA SER A 8 -29.55 59.03 -46.05
C SER A 8 -28.85 58.00 -45.15
N SER A 9 -29.44 57.71 -43.99
CA SER A 9 -29.23 56.48 -43.23
C SER A 9 -30.03 55.32 -43.87
N ARG A 10 -29.40 54.55 -44.76
CA ARG A 10 -29.92 53.24 -45.21
C ARG A 10 -28.88 52.15 -45.01
N SER A 11 -29.38 51.01 -44.51
CA SER A 11 -28.78 49.68 -44.50
C SER A 11 -27.79 49.32 -43.38
N TRP A 12 -28.27 49.19 -42.15
CA TRP A 12 -27.58 48.37 -41.14
C TRP A 12 -28.55 47.69 -40.16
N ARG A 13 -29.60 47.04 -40.69
CA ARG A 13 -30.55 46.24 -39.87
C ARG A 13 -30.76 44.80 -40.36
N GLY A 14 -29.94 44.30 -41.29
CA GLY A 14 -30.12 42.97 -41.90
C GLY A 14 -29.18 41.86 -41.46
N ARG A 15 -28.19 42.13 -40.59
CA ARG A 15 -27.14 41.13 -40.25
C ARG A 15 -27.03 40.77 -38.76
N ALA A 16 -27.77 41.44 -37.89
CA ALA A 16 -27.62 41.27 -36.44
C ALA A 16 -28.44 40.10 -35.82
N THR A 17 -29.46 39.58 -36.52
CA THR A 17 -30.37 38.56 -35.96
C THR A 17 -30.00 37.12 -36.31
N SER A 18 -29.19 36.87 -37.35
CA SER A 18 -28.74 35.51 -37.68
C SER A 18 -27.49 35.07 -36.92
N ALA A 19 -26.67 36.00 -36.41
CA ALA A 19 -25.45 35.67 -35.68
C ALA A 19 -25.72 35.24 -34.22
N THR A 20 -26.81 35.72 -33.61
CA THR A 20 -27.17 35.44 -32.21
C THR A 20 -27.78 34.06 -32.00
N VAL A 21 -28.53 33.53 -32.97
CA VAL A 21 -29.12 32.16 -32.87
C VAL A 21 -28.07 31.08 -33.14
N ALA A 22 -27.14 31.30 -34.08
CA ALA A 22 -26.03 30.37 -34.32
C ALA A 22 -25.05 30.29 -33.14
N ALA A 23 -24.80 31.41 -32.45
CA ALA A 23 -23.95 31.44 -31.25
C ALA A 23 -24.61 30.76 -30.04
N MET A 24 -25.94 30.79 -29.90
CA MET A 24 -26.65 30.07 -28.83
C MET A 24 -26.74 28.55 -29.06
N LEU A 25 -26.84 28.07 -30.31
CA LEU A 25 -26.85 26.63 -30.60
C LEU A 25 -25.45 25.99 -30.48
N LEU A 26 -24.38 26.74 -30.74
CA LEU A 26 -22.99 26.27 -30.55
C LEU A 26 -22.58 26.23 -29.07
N THR A 27 -23.18 27.06 -28.20
CA THR A 27 -22.87 27.07 -26.76
C THR A 27 -23.60 25.97 -25.97
N VAL A 28 -24.80 25.56 -26.40
CA VAL A 28 -25.51 24.41 -25.79
C VAL A 28 -24.87 23.07 -26.19
N GLY A 29 -24.34 22.95 -27.41
CA GLY A 29 -23.60 21.75 -27.84
C GLY A 29 -22.26 21.56 -27.13
N ALA A 30 -21.58 22.64 -26.74
CA ALA A 30 -20.27 22.58 -26.07
C ALA A 30 -20.35 22.12 -24.60
N LEU A 31 -21.51 22.25 -23.94
CA LEU A 31 -21.71 21.81 -22.56
C LEU A 31 -22.25 20.37 -22.45
N ALA A 32 -22.77 19.80 -23.54
CA ALA A 32 -23.33 18.45 -23.57
C ALA A 32 -22.29 17.32 -23.72
N GLY A 33 -21.00 17.66 -23.76
CA GLY A 33 -19.90 16.71 -23.95
C GLY A 33 -18.74 16.86 -22.96
N MET A 34 -18.88 17.70 -21.93
CA MET A 34 -17.91 17.70 -20.84
C MET A 34 -18.09 16.40 -20.05
N PRO A 35 -17.08 15.51 -19.99
CA PRO A 35 -17.16 14.37 -19.09
C PRO A 35 -17.41 14.88 -17.67
N PRO A 36 -18.30 14.24 -16.88
CA PRO A 36 -18.46 14.62 -15.50
C PRO A 36 -17.08 14.59 -14.82
N ALA A 37 -16.75 15.63 -14.08
CA ALA A 37 -15.60 15.58 -13.18
C ALA A 37 -15.90 14.50 -12.15
N HIS A 38 -15.32 13.32 -12.32
CA HIS A 38 -15.44 12.24 -11.36
C HIS A 38 -14.68 12.65 -10.10
N ALA A 39 -15.43 13.09 -9.09
CA ALA A 39 -14.95 13.13 -7.72
C ALA A 39 -14.62 11.71 -7.27
N ILE A 40 -13.42 11.50 -6.72
CA ILE A 40 -13.13 10.26 -6.00
C ILE A 40 -14.04 10.23 -4.78
N THR A 41 -14.90 9.21 -4.73
CA THR A 41 -15.74 8.92 -3.58
C THR A 41 -15.16 7.73 -2.82
N PRO A 42 -15.50 7.56 -1.54
CA PRO A 42 -15.15 6.35 -0.81
C PRO A 42 -15.55 5.10 -1.60
N PRO A 43 -14.71 4.04 -1.61
CA PRO A 43 -14.96 2.86 -2.42
C PRO A 43 -16.22 2.11 -1.98
N ALA A 44 -17.06 1.74 -2.93
CA ALA A 44 -18.19 0.84 -2.69
C ALA A 44 -17.71 -0.62 -2.59
N ILE A 45 -18.36 -1.40 -1.72
CA ILE A 45 -18.03 -2.82 -1.50
C ILE A 45 -19.09 -3.70 -2.16
N ASP A 46 -18.62 -4.71 -2.90
CA ASP A 46 -19.42 -5.81 -3.43
C ASP A 46 -19.10 -7.08 -2.64
N PRO A 47 -19.91 -7.46 -1.62
CA PRO A 47 -19.67 -8.67 -0.84
C PRO A 47 -19.66 -9.96 -1.67
N GLY A 48 -20.29 -9.97 -2.85
CA GLY A 48 -20.31 -11.12 -3.76
C GLY A 48 -18.96 -11.40 -4.44
N ALA A 49 -18.00 -10.48 -4.35
CA ALA A 49 -16.68 -10.59 -4.96
C ALA A 49 -15.62 -11.23 -4.05
N LEU A 50 -16.00 -11.81 -2.89
CA LEU A 50 -15.08 -12.41 -1.93
C LEU A 50 -14.22 -13.50 -2.60
N PRO A 51 -12.87 -13.39 -2.59
CA PRO A 51 -12.03 -14.43 -3.16
C PRO A 51 -12.03 -15.69 -2.27
N PRO A 52 -11.83 -16.89 -2.85
CA PRO A 52 -11.74 -18.12 -2.07
C PRO A 52 -10.46 -18.14 -1.22
N ASP A 53 -10.52 -18.81 -0.07
CA ASP A 53 -9.37 -19.14 0.77
C ASP A 53 -8.60 -20.35 0.22
N SER A 54 -8.07 -20.19 -0.99
CA SER A 54 -7.20 -21.19 -1.61
C SER A 54 -5.86 -21.27 -0.88
N PRO A 55 -5.12 -22.41 -0.95
CA PRO A 55 -3.79 -22.52 -0.36
C PRO A 55 -2.90 -21.32 -0.71
N PRO A 56 -2.15 -20.75 0.26
CA PRO A 56 -1.26 -19.62 0.02
C PRO A 56 -0.28 -19.90 -1.13
N GLY A 57 -0.13 -18.93 -2.02
CA GLY A 57 0.74 -19.04 -3.19
C GLY A 57 0.62 -17.84 -4.13
N PRO A 58 1.67 -17.53 -4.89
CA PRO A 58 1.65 -16.44 -5.86
C PRO A 58 0.66 -16.73 -7.00
N ILE A 59 0.16 -15.67 -7.66
CA ILE A 59 -0.72 -15.81 -8.83
C ILE A 59 0.09 -16.30 -10.04
N ALA A 60 1.24 -15.68 -10.25
CA ALA A 60 2.21 -16.05 -11.27
C ALA A 60 3.53 -16.47 -10.62
N PRO A 61 4.28 -17.42 -11.22
CA PRO A 61 5.57 -17.84 -10.67
C PRO A 61 6.52 -16.67 -10.48
N THR A 62 7.18 -16.62 -9.33
CA THR A 62 8.21 -15.62 -9.02
C THR A 62 9.59 -16.26 -8.98
N LYS A 63 10.63 -15.42 -9.00
CA LYS A 63 12.01 -15.80 -8.77
C LYS A 63 12.70 -14.75 -7.91
N GLN A 64 13.74 -15.17 -7.19
CA GLN A 64 14.59 -14.24 -6.44
C GLN A 64 15.51 -13.48 -7.42
N ASN A 65 15.37 -12.16 -7.45
CA ASN A 65 16.10 -11.26 -8.35
C ASN A 65 17.29 -10.58 -7.64
N SER A 66 17.27 -10.46 -6.31
CA SER A 66 18.34 -9.84 -5.55
C SER A 66 18.68 -10.62 -4.30
N TYR A 67 19.88 -10.37 -3.77
CA TYR A 67 20.26 -10.88 -2.45
C TYR A 67 19.31 -10.33 -1.40
N CYS A 68 19.18 -11.07 -0.31
CA CYS A 68 18.41 -10.62 0.84
C CYS A 68 19.11 -9.41 1.49
N THR A 69 18.31 -8.49 2.05
CA THR A 69 18.79 -7.26 2.69
C THR A 69 19.72 -7.60 3.86
N GLU A 70 20.92 -6.99 3.91
CA GLU A 70 21.76 -7.08 5.09
C GLU A 70 21.26 -6.14 6.18
N VAL A 71 21.58 -6.49 7.41
CA VAL A 71 21.12 -5.79 8.62
C VAL A 71 22.31 -5.40 9.47
N GLY A 72 22.14 -4.37 10.27
CA GLY A 72 23.21 -3.86 11.10
C GLY A 72 22.73 -3.09 12.32
N VAL A 73 23.72 -2.59 13.04
CA VAL A 73 23.55 -1.76 14.22
C VAL A 73 24.28 -0.45 13.98
N MET A 74 23.59 0.67 14.16
CA MET A 74 24.21 2.00 14.04
C MET A 74 25.34 2.17 15.06
N PRO A 75 26.48 2.76 14.69
CA PRO A 75 27.56 3.03 15.63
C PRO A 75 27.08 3.85 16.84
N GLY A 76 27.46 3.43 18.04
CA GLY A 76 27.08 4.09 19.30
C GLY A 76 25.68 3.71 19.81
N THR A 77 25.00 2.74 19.20
CA THR A 77 23.74 2.21 19.74
C THR A 77 23.98 1.52 21.07
N ASP A 78 23.17 1.87 22.08
CA ASP A 78 23.07 1.15 23.35
C ASP A 78 21.65 0.59 23.49
N PHE A 79 21.51 -0.73 23.34
CA PHE A 79 20.22 -1.41 23.45
C PHE A 79 19.66 -1.47 24.88
N LYS A 80 20.42 -1.04 25.90
CA LYS A 80 19.91 -0.87 27.26
C LYS A 80 19.04 0.38 27.41
N ILE A 81 19.10 1.28 26.43
CA ILE A 81 18.23 2.46 26.36
C ILE A 81 17.00 2.08 25.53
N PRO A 82 15.77 2.23 26.07
CA PRO A 82 14.58 1.94 25.30
C PRO A 82 14.46 2.89 24.10
N PRO A 83 13.96 2.43 22.95
CA PRO A 83 13.56 3.29 21.85
C PRO A 83 12.64 4.42 22.32
N LYS A 84 12.83 5.63 21.81
CA LYS A 84 12.08 6.83 22.24
C LYS A 84 10.59 6.71 21.99
N TYR A 85 10.16 5.95 20.97
CA TYR A 85 8.75 5.73 20.73
C TYR A 85 8.07 5.00 21.90
N MET A 86 8.77 4.13 22.61
CA MET A 86 8.22 3.40 23.76
C MET A 86 7.96 4.35 24.94
N GLU A 87 8.83 5.34 25.13
CA GLU A 87 8.67 6.40 26.12
C GLU A 87 7.54 7.36 25.73
N MET A 88 7.51 7.82 24.47
CA MET A 88 6.48 8.72 23.94
C MET A 88 5.05 8.16 24.14
N LEU A 89 4.91 6.84 23.97
CA LEU A 89 3.65 6.10 24.09
C LEU A 89 3.38 5.55 25.50
N ASN A 90 4.31 5.77 26.44
CA ASN A 90 4.21 5.34 27.82
C ASN A 90 3.86 3.84 27.98
N LEU A 91 4.59 2.98 27.26
CA LEU A 91 4.29 1.54 27.21
C LEU A 91 4.43 0.83 28.56
N ASN A 92 5.34 1.29 29.42
CA ASN A 92 5.49 0.75 30.78
C ASN A 92 4.22 0.91 31.63
N GLU A 93 3.52 2.03 31.49
CA GLU A 93 2.23 2.24 32.14
C GLU A 93 1.11 1.45 31.44
N ALA A 94 1.11 1.41 30.11
CA ALA A 94 0.13 0.63 29.35
C ALA A 94 0.15 -0.87 29.74
N TRP A 95 1.34 -1.45 29.96
CA TRP A 95 1.50 -2.84 30.36
C TRP A 95 0.97 -3.18 31.76
N GLN A 96 0.67 -2.18 32.60
CA GLN A 96 -0.05 -2.40 33.86
C GLN A 96 -1.49 -2.86 33.64
N PHE A 97 -2.03 -2.69 32.42
CA PHE A 97 -3.40 -3.05 32.05
C PHE A 97 -3.50 -4.27 31.14
N GLY A 98 -2.38 -4.91 30.79
CA GLY A 98 -2.32 -6.08 29.92
C GLY A 98 -1.17 -6.03 28.92
N ARG A 99 -0.83 -7.19 28.36
CA ARG A 99 0.30 -7.36 27.42
C ARG A 99 -0.09 -8.03 26.09
N GLY A 100 -1.40 -8.23 25.86
CA GLY A 100 -1.93 -8.80 24.61
C GLY A 100 -2.19 -10.31 24.64
N GLU A 101 -2.24 -10.94 25.82
CA GLU A 101 -2.48 -12.38 25.97
C GLU A 101 -3.78 -12.82 25.27
N GLY A 102 -3.74 -13.96 24.58
CA GLY A 102 -4.89 -14.56 23.89
C GLY A 102 -5.27 -13.88 22.58
N ILE A 103 -4.53 -12.84 22.14
CA ILE A 103 -4.78 -12.14 20.89
C ILE A 103 -3.84 -12.64 19.79
N LYS A 104 -4.44 -13.02 18.66
CA LYS A 104 -3.71 -13.36 17.43
C LYS A 104 -3.63 -12.14 16.51
N VAL A 105 -2.41 -11.77 16.13
CA VAL A 105 -2.14 -10.70 15.16
C VAL A 105 -1.53 -11.31 13.91
N ALA A 106 -2.21 -11.18 12.77
CA ALA A 106 -1.63 -11.53 11.48
C ALA A 106 -0.77 -10.37 10.95
N VAL A 107 0.42 -10.70 10.47
CA VAL A 107 1.40 -9.79 9.87
C VAL A 107 1.47 -10.14 8.38
N ILE A 108 0.74 -9.38 7.56
CA ILE A 108 0.79 -9.45 6.10
C ILE A 108 1.93 -8.53 5.64
N ASP A 109 3.08 -9.12 5.34
CA ASP A 109 4.35 -8.40 5.15
C ASP A 109 5.35 -9.23 4.31
N THR A 110 6.65 -9.04 4.50
CA THR A 110 7.74 -9.75 3.78
C THR A 110 8.11 -11.11 4.37
N GLY A 111 7.28 -11.63 5.28
CA GLY A 111 7.57 -12.79 6.10
C GLY A 111 8.29 -12.42 7.40
N VAL A 112 8.34 -13.38 8.33
CA VAL A 112 8.93 -13.19 9.66
C VAL A 112 9.89 -14.33 9.92
N THR A 113 11.16 -14.02 10.14
CA THR A 113 12.13 -15.05 10.49
C THR A 113 11.91 -15.49 11.95
N PRO A 114 11.86 -16.80 12.24
CA PRO A 114 11.81 -17.30 13.60
C PRO A 114 12.91 -16.72 14.48
N HIS A 115 12.53 -16.24 15.66
CA HIS A 115 13.45 -15.60 16.59
C HIS A 115 13.11 -16.06 18.02
N PRO A 116 14.08 -16.27 18.93
CA PRO A 116 13.78 -16.72 20.29
C PRO A 116 12.89 -15.76 21.10
N ARG A 117 12.86 -14.49 20.72
CA ARG A 117 11.97 -13.46 21.27
C ARG A 117 10.59 -13.40 20.57
N LEU A 118 10.30 -14.32 19.65
CA LEU A 118 8.99 -14.55 19.02
C LEU A 118 8.54 -16.00 19.28
N PRO A 119 8.32 -16.40 20.55
CA PRO A 119 8.05 -17.79 20.91
C PRO A 119 6.70 -18.32 20.42
N ARG A 120 5.79 -17.43 20.03
CA ARG A 120 4.41 -17.72 19.57
C ARG A 120 4.22 -17.33 18.10
N LEU A 121 5.21 -17.62 17.26
CA LEU A 121 5.16 -17.36 15.82
C LEU A 121 4.52 -18.54 15.08
N ILE A 122 3.46 -18.26 14.32
CA ILE A 122 2.65 -19.22 13.58
C ILE A 122 2.91 -19.01 12.08
N PRO A 123 3.21 -20.08 11.30
CA PRO A 123 3.29 -19.99 9.85
C PRO A 123 1.90 -19.70 9.26
N GLY A 124 1.78 -18.62 8.49
CA GLY A 124 0.54 -18.20 7.83
C GLY A 124 0.59 -18.34 6.30
N GLY A 125 1.67 -18.89 5.75
CA GLY A 125 1.80 -19.12 4.31
C GLY A 125 2.46 -17.98 3.54
N ASP A 126 2.60 -18.20 2.24
CA ASP A 126 3.46 -17.42 1.37
C ASP A 126 2.82 -17.20 -0.01
N TYR A 127 2.57 -15.93 -0.34
CA TYR A 127 2.06 -15.48 -1.63
C TYR A 127 3.17 -14.93 -2.53
N VAL A 128 4.43 -14.99 -2.11
CA VAL A 128 5.60 -14.63 -2.92
C VAL A 128 6.18 -15.89 -3.55
N MET A 129 6.47 -16.92 -2.75
CA MET A 129 7.05 -18.18 -3.23
C MET A 129 6.10 -19.34 -3.01
N ALA A 130 5.87 -20.13 -4.06
CA ALA A 130 5.04 -21.32 -3.99
C ALA A 130 5.60 -22.33 -2.96
N GLY A 131 4.74 -22.83 -2.07
CA GLY A 131 5.11 -23.80 -1.03
C GLY A 131 5.85 -23.21 0.17
N GLY A 132 5.99 -21.89 0.25
CA GLY A 132 6.49 -21.22 1.46
C GLY A 132 5.47 -21.19 2.59
N ASP A 133 5.95 -21.04 3.82
CA ASP A 133 5.17 -21.04 5.05
C ASP A 133 5.04 -19.65 5.71
N GLY A 134 5.65 -18.63 5.09
CA GLY A 134 5.71 -17.26 5.62
C GLY A 134 6.82 -17.03 6.65
N LEU A 135 7.64 -18.04 7.00
CA LEU A 135 8.67 -17.95 8.03
C LEU A 135 10.07 -17.60 7.50
N SER A 136 10.12 -16.87 6.38
CA SER A 136 11.36 -16.44 5.71
C SER A 136 11.28 -14.97 5.37
N ASP A 137 12.07 -14.13 6.05
CA ASP A 137 12.19 -12.71 5.73
C ASP A 137 13.50 -12.42 4.98
N CYS A 138 13.37 -12.15 3.67
CA CYS A 138 14.51 -11.79 2.82
C CYS A 138 14.72 -10.27 2.78
N ASP A 139 13.72 -9.47 3.18
CA ASP A 139 13.72 -8.03 2.99
C ASP A 139 14.11 -7.26 4.27
N ALA A 140 14.17 -7.96 5.41
CA ALA A 140 14.44 -7.39 6.73
C ALA A 140 13.41 -6.34 7.16
N HIS A 141 12.15 -6.59 6.83
CA HIS A 141 11.04 -5.68 7.11
C HIS A 141 9.96 -6.34 7.98
N GLY A 142 9.42 -7.49 7.56
CA GLY A 142 8.38 -8.18 8.32
C GLY A 142 8.84 -8.65 9.69
N THR A 143 10.11 -9.04 9.86
CA THR A 143 10.67 -9.39 11.18
C THR A 143 10.75 -8.17 12.11
N LEU A 144 11.12 -6.99 11.58
CA LEU A 144 11.09 -5.73 12.34
C LEU A 144 9.65 -5.38 12.74
N VAL A 145 8.70 -5.42 11.81
CA VAL A 145 7.27 -5.16 12.06
C VAL A 145 6.71 -6.11 13.14
N ALA A 146 6.91 -7.41 12.98
CA ALA A 146 6.50 -8.43 13.95
C ALA A 146 7.12 -8.20 15.33
N SER A 147 8.39 -7.79 15.38
CA SER A 147 9.06 -7.51 16.63
C SER A 147 8.49 -6.30 17.37
N MET A 148 8.14 -5.23 16.65
CA MET A 148 7.51 -4.04 17.23
C MET A 148 6.09 -4.35 17.74
N ILE A 149 5.38 -5.28 17.09
CA ILE A 149 4.08 -5.74 17.57
C ILE A 149 4.24 -6.56 18.85
N GLY A 150 5.07 -7.61 18.83
CA GLY A 150 4.96 -8.70 19.81
C GLY A 150 6.25 -9.37 20.26
N ALA A 151 7.42 -8.75 20.09
CA ALA A 151 8.65 -9.31 20.65
C ALA A 151 8.58 -9.40 22.18
N ALA A 152 8.81 -10.60 22.72
CA ALA A 152 8.97 -10.80 24.16
C ALA A 152 10.15 -9.95 24.68
N PRO A 153 10.08 -9.39 25.90
CA PRO A 153 11.20 -8.68 26.52
C PRO A 153 12.37 -9.65 26.74
N ALA A 154 13.59 -9.13 26.80
CA ALA A 154 14.73 -9.96 27.15
C ALA A 154 14.74 -10.22 28.66
N SER A 155 14.65 -11.49 29.06
CA SER A 155 14.54 -11.88 30.48
C SER A 155 15.88 -12.24 31.12
N GLY A 156 16.98 -12.21 30.36
CA GLY A 156 18.29 -12.74 30.77
C GLY A 156 18.32 -14.27 30.94
N ALA A 157 17.19 -14.96 30.80
CA ALA A 157 17.09 -16.41 30.79
C ALA A 157 17.48 -16.98 29.42
N ALA A 158 17.86 -18.26 29.40
CA ALA A 158 18.08 -18.97 28.14
C ALA A 158 16.83 -18.82 27.26
N PRO A 159 16.99 -18.41 25.98
CA PRO A 159 15.83 -18.17 25.14
C PRO A 159 15.01 -19.45 24.99
N PRO A 160 13.66 -19.37 24.92
CA PRO A 160 12.87 -20.55 24.59
C PRO A 160 13.32 -21.10 23.24
N PRO A 161 13.24 -22.43 23.02
CA PRO A 161 13.60 -23.01 21.74
C PRO A 161 12.75 -22.38 20.64
N ALA A 162 13.40 -21.62 19.75
CA ALA A 162 12.76 -21.07 18.56
C ALA A 162 12.67 -22.15 17.48
N SER A 163 11.66 -22.03 16.61
CA SER A 163 11.69 -22.76 15.34
C SER A 163 13.01 -22.47 14.61
N PRO A 164 13.69 -23.47 14.03
CA PRO A 164 14.95 -23.25 13.34
C PRO A 164 14.80 -22.21 12.23
N ARG A 165 15.73 -21.25 12.16
CA ARG A 165 15.81 -20.30 11.05
C ARG A 165 16.18 -21.02 9.76
N ARG A 166 15.51 -20.66 8.67
CA ARG A 166 15.88 -21.15 7.33
C ARG A 166 17.15 -20.42 6.86
N PRO A 167 18.06 -21.09 6.12
CA PRO A 167 19.21 -20.43 5.52
C PRO A 167 18.78 -19.30 4.58
N VAL A 168 19.57 -18.22 4.57
CA VAL A 168 19.37 -17.12 3.62
C VAL A 168 19.54 -17.64 2.20
N THR A 169 18.55 -17.40 1.34
CA THR A 169 18.57 -17.84 -0.05
C THR A 169 19.42 -16.91 -0.91
N VAL A 170 20.11 -17.48 -1.91
CA VAL A 170 20.85 -16.73 -2.92
C VAL A 170 20.02 -16.61 -4.20
N PRO A 171 20.15 -15.50 -4.97
CA PRO A 171 19.48 -15.34 -6.25
C PRO A 171 19.72 -16.52 -7.17
N THR A 172 18.70 -16.90 -7.94
CA THR A 172 18.84 -18.01 -8.89
C THR A 172 19.82 -17.62 -10.01
N THR A 173 20.64 -18.56 -10.44
CA THR A 173 21.54 -18.39 -11.59
C THR A 173 20.84 -18.61 -12.94
N GLU A 174 19.50 -18.71 -12.93
CA GLU A 174 18.70 -18.95 -14.12
C GLU A 174 18.79 -17.73 -15.06
N LYS A 175 19.28 -17.96 -16.27
CA LYS A 175 19.45 -16.90 -17.28
C LYS A 175 18.10 -16.23 -17.53
N PRO A 176 18.02 -14.88 -17.61
CA PRO A 176 16.78 -14.20 -18.00
C PRO A 176 16.26 -14.80 -19.32
N PRO A 177 14.94 -14.94 -19.51
CA PRO A 177 14.41 -15.31 -20.82
C PRO A 177 14.96 -14.31 -21.85
N PRO A 178 15.36 -14.78 -23.05
CA PRO A 178 15.83 -13.89 -24.10
C PRO A 178 14.77 -12.80 -24.34
N PRO A 179 15.15 -11.54 -24.61
CA PRO A 179 14.19 -10.49 -24.90
C PRO A 179 13.27 -11.01 -26.00
N GLN A 180 11.99 -11.19 -25.68
CA GLN A 180 11.03 -11.57 -26.69
C GLN A 180 10.95 -10.39 -27.64
N THR A 181 11.41 -10.59 -28.87
CA THR A 181 11.15 -9.65 -29.95
C THR A 181 9.63 -9.61 -30.07
N VAL A 182 8.99 -8.55 -29.57
CA VAL A 182 7.62 -8.26 -29.94
C VAL A 182 7.67 -8.03 -31.45
N THR A 183 7.34 -9.06 -32.23
CA THR A 183 6.94 -8.88 -33.62
C THR A 183 5.67 -8.06 -33.57
N LEU A 184 5.83 -6.73 -33.63
CA LEU A 184 4.78 -5.86 -34.11
C LEU A 184 4.33 -6.50 -35.42
N SER A 185 3.08 -6.99 -35.44
CA SER A 185 2.46 -7.37 -36.70
C SER A 185 2.62 -6.19 -37.65
N PRO A 186 3.03 -6.40 -38.91
CA PRO A 186 3.21 -5.29 -39.83
C PRO A 186 1.91 -4.50 -39.84
N VAL A 187 2.00 -3.23 -39.46
CA VAL A 187 0.95 -2.25 -39.70
C VAL A 187 0.54 -2.43 -41.16
N PRO A 188 -0.74 -2.68 -41.48
CA PRO A 188 -1.18 -2.70 -42.86
C PRO A 188 -0.70 -1.40 -43.49
N GLY A 189 0.12 -1.50 -44.54
CA GLY A 189 0.74 -0.34 -45.17
C GLY A 189 -0.32 0.72 -45.48
N PRO A 190 0.02 2.02 -45.43
CA PRO A 190 -0.93 3.07 -45.77
C PRO A 190 -1.48 2.78 -47.17
N THR A 191 -2.80 2.73 -47.30
CA THR A 191 -3.46 2.70 -48.60
C THR A 191 -3.10 4.01 -49.30
N ILE A 192 -2.14 3.96 -50.24
CA ILE A 192 -1.78 5.10 -51.07
C ILE A 192 -2.95 5.35 -52.03
N THR A 193 -3.76 6.36 -51.72
CA THR A 193 -4.69 6.92 -52.69
C THR A 193 -3.87 7.76 -53.66
N VAL A 194 -3.69 7.25 -54.88
CA VAL A 194 -2.99 7.95 -55.96
C VAL A 194 -3.84 9.15 -56.40
N ILE A 195 -3.45 10.35 -55.99
CA ILE A 195 -3.95 11.60 -56.57
C ILE A 195 -2.99 11.95 -57.73
N PRO A 196 -3.46 12.13 -58.98
CA PRO A 196 -2.59 12.53 -60.08
C PRO A 196 -2.02 13.93 -59.84
N ALA A 197 -0.72 14.10 -60.10
CA ALA A 197 0.00 15.35 -59.90
C ALA A 197 -0.37 16.42 -60.96
N PRO A 198 -0.39 17.72 -60.59
CA PRO A 198 -0.41 18.83 -61.55
C PRO A 198 1.01 19.09 -62.12
N PRO A 199 1.13 19.72 -63.31
CA PRO A 199 2.42 19.92 -63.98
C PRO A 199 3.25 21.09 -63.39
N PRO A 200 4.59 21.13 -63.65
CA PRO A 200 5.54 21.91 -62.86
C PRO A 200 5.85 23.30 -63.44
N PRO A 201 6.50 24.17 -62.65
CA PRO A 201 7.62 24.95 -63.20
C PRO A 201 8.92 24.87 -62.38
N SER A 202 9.99 24.56 -63.14
CA SER A 202 11.40 25.06 -63.15
C SER A 202 12.19 25.36 -61.85
N GLU A 203 13.18 24.49 -61.63
CA GLU A 203 14.60 24.68 -61.30
C GLU A 203 15.12 25.93 -60.55
N GLY A 204 15.90 25.67 -59.49
CA GLY A 204 16.88 26.62 -58.97
C GLY A 204 17.66 26.14 -57.73
N ALA A 205 18.87 25.63 -57.99
CA ALA A 205 20.08 25.60 -57.14
C ALA A 205 20.15 24.67 -55.89
N GLY A 206 21.12 23.75 -55.91
CA GLY A 206 21.49 22.86 -54.79
C GLY A 206 22.61 23.40 -53.89
N PRO A 207 22.97 22.70 -52.79
CA PRO A 207 24.07 23.08 -51.91
C PRO A 207 25.34 22.23 -52.13
N GLY A 208 26.50 22.87 -51.95
CA GLY A 208 27.83 22.25 -51.93
C GLY A 208 28.23 21.66 -50.55
N PRO A 209 29.40 21.01 -50.45
CA PRO A 209 29.74 20.06 -49.38
C PRO A 209 30.59 20.63 -48.22
N ALA A 210 30.63 19.83 -47.15
CA ALA A 210 31.31 20.04 -45.87
C ALA A 210 32.85 20.04 -45.91
N PRO A 211 33.50 20.45 -44.80
CA PRO A 211 34.67 19.73 -44.30
C PRO A 211 34.69 19.53 -42.77
N GLY A 212 35.23 18.38 -42.31
CA GLY A 212 35.75 18.17 -40.94
C GLY A 212 37.28 18.40 -40.92
N PRO A 213 38.09 17.78 -40.02
CA PRO A 213 37.86 17.35 -38.63
C PRO A 213 38.96 17.90 -37.66
N GLY A 214 38.82 17.73 -36.33
CA GLY A 214 39.96 17.87 -35.41
C GLY A 214 39.70 18.00 -33.90
N GLN A 215 39.93 16.88 -33.20
CA GLN A 215 40.43 16.69 -31.81
C GLN A 215 39.57 16.98 -30.55
N ALA A 216 39.39 15.89 -29.78
CA ALA A 216 39.05 15.76 -28.35
C ALA A 216 40.23 16.24 -27.44
N PRO A 217 40.16 16.34 -26.08
CA PRO A 217 39.27 15.62 -25.16
C PRO A 217 38.80 16.36 -23.87
N SER A 218 37.83 15.79 -23.16
CA SER A 218 37.90 15.52 -21.70
C SER A 218 36.59 14.88 -21.22
N GLY A 219 36.75 13.79 -20.46
CA GLY A 219 35.65 13.02 -19.91
C GLY A 219 35.01 13.71 -18.73
N ASN A 220 33.68 13.70 -18.68
CA ASN A 220 32.91 14.09 -17.52
C ASN A 220 32.34 12.83 -16.86
N ARG A 221 32.77 12.56 -15.63
CA ARG A 221 32.17 11.55 -14.75
C ARG A 221 30.78 12.05 -14.34
N GLY A 222 29.74 11.54 -15.00
CA GLY A 222 28.37 11.65 -14.53
C GLY A 222 28.12 10.57 -13.48
N GLY A 223 28.21 10.92 -12.20
CA GLY A 223 27.71 10.10 -11.10
C GLY A 223 26.20 10.04 -11.19
N GLY A 224 25.67 8.94 -11.73
CA GLY A 224 24.25 8.62 -11.65
C GLY A 224 23.95 8.07 -10.26
N THR A 225 23.24 8.85 -9.44
CA THR A 225 22.68 8.37 -8.18
C THR A 225 21.62 7.33 -8.51
N VAL A 226 21.91 6.06 -8.20
CA VAL A 226 20.92 4.99 -8.25
C VAL A 226 20.12 5.05 -6.96
N THR A 227 18.97 5.72 -7.01
CA THR A 227 17.98 5.61 -5.93
C THR A 227 17.39 4.22 -5.96
N ILE A 228 17.70 3.39 -4.96
CA ILE A 228 17.03 2.11 -4.75
C ILE A 228 15.56 2.42 -4.40
N PRO A 229 14.57 1.98 -5.20
CA PRO A 229 13.17 2.26 -4.90
C PRO A 229 12.72 1.36 -3.75
N GLY A 230 12.36 1.94 -2.60
CA GLY A 230 11.59 1.19 -1.59
C GLY A 230 11.76 1.57 -0.13
N TYR A 231 12.86 2.24 0.25
CA TYR A 231 13.12 2.58 1.66
C TYR A 231 13.62 4.02 1.78
N SER A 232 12.78 4.89 2.33
CA SER A 232 13.18 6.25 2.70
C SER A 232 13.77 6.23 4.09
N GLY A 233 15.11 6.15 4.16
CA GLY A 233 15.83 6.32 5.41
C GLY A 233 15.53 7.69 6.03
N GLY A 234 15.38 7.72 7.36
CA GLY A 234 15.61 8.96 8.10
C GLY A 234 17.03 9.44 7.83
N ALA A 235 17.25 10.77 7.81
CA ALA A 235 18.45 11.44 7.29
C ALA A 235 19.83 11.12 7.95
N ARG A 236 20.00 9.98 8.64
CA ARG A 236 21.27 9.52 9.20
C ARG A 236 21.86 8.40 8.32
N VAL A 237 22.64 8.81 7.34
CA VAL A 237 23.46 7.94 6.48
C VAL A 237 24.85 7.86 7.09
N GLN A 238 25.41 6.65 7.28
CA GLN A 238 26.83 6.50 7.60
C GLN A 238 27.52 5.48 6.68
N PRO A 239 28.72 5.80 6.15
CA PRO A 239 29.51 4.89 5.32
C PRO A 239 30.07 3.73 6.16
N VAL A 240 30.09 2.53 5.58
CA VAL A 240 30.70 1.35 6.20
C VAL A 240 31.63 0.65 5.21
N ASP A 241 32.82 0.25 5.67
CA ASP A 241 33.75 -0.60 4.90
C ASP A 241 33.36 -2.07 5.07
N HIS A 242 32.77 -2.68 4.04
CA HIS A 242 32.57 -4.13 3.98
C HIS A 242 33.43 -4.77 2.88
N PRO A 243 34.48 -5.54 3.22
CA PRO A 243 35.02 -6.52 2.29
C PRO A 243 33.97 -7.63 2.09
N ARG A 244 33.46 -7.75 0.85
CA ARG A 244 32.54 -8.79 0.40
C ARG A 244 33.00 -10.19 0.90
N PRO A 245 32.10 -11.07 1.38
CA PRO A 245 32.47 -12.44 1.69
C PRO A 245 32.99 -13.15 0.44
N LEU A 246 34.22 -13.65 0.49
CA LEU A 246 34.73 -14.57 -0.51
C LEU A 246 33.87 -15.83 -0.50
N ALA A 247 33.55 -16.34 -1.70
CA ALA A 247 32.77 -17.55 -1.88
C ALA A 247 33.31 -18.70 -0.99
N PRO A 248 32.45 -19.52 -0.36
CA PRO A 248 32.92 -20.64 0.43
C PRO A 248 33.68 -21.63 -0.47
N THR A 249 34.92 -21.94 -0.08
CA THR A 249 35.71 -23.00 -0.69
C THR A 249 35.04 -24.36 -0.41
N PRO A 250 35.04 -25.30 -1.37
CA PRO A 250 34.39 -26.59 -1.19
C PRO A 250 35.14 -27.39 -0.11
N SER A 251 34.46 -27.65 1.01
CA SER A 251 34.93 -28.54 2.07
C SER A 251 34.90 -29.99 1.60
N THR A 252 36.07 -30.59 1.42
CA THR A 252 36.25 -32.03 1.24
C THR A 252 35.98 -32.78 2.55
N SER A 253 34.93 -33.59 2.58
CA SER A 253 34.66 -34.56 3.65
C SER A 253 35.68 -35.71 3.64
N PRO A 254 36.09 -36.23 4.82
CA PRO A 254 36.47 -37.63 4.96
C PRO A 254 35.43 -38.43 5.76
N THR A 255 35.19 -39.63 5.25
CA THR A 255 34.29 -40.71 5.68
C THR A 255 34.62 -41.30 7.08
N PRO A 256 33.67 -42.01 7.72
CA PRO A 256 33.77 -42.45 9.11
C PRO A 256 34.53 -43.78 9.27
N SER A 257 35.32 -43.90 10.34
CA SER A 257 35.97 -45.16 10.73
C SER A 257 35.31 -45.75 11.98
N THR A 258 34.79 -46.96 11.80
CA THR A 258 34.26 -47.89 12.79
C THR A 258 35.37 -48.69 13.49
N ALA A 259 35.31 -48.88 14.82
CA ALA A 259 35.70 -50.10 15.57
C ALA A 259 35.44 -49.89 17.10
N PRO A 260 35.50 -50.91 17.99
CA PRO A 260 34.30 -51.55 18.51
C PRO A 260 34.18 -51.55 20.05
N SER A 261 32.99 -51.94 20.51
CA SER A 261 32.61 -52.25 21.88
C SER A 261 33.35 -53.48 22.44
N SER A 262 33.70 -53.42 23.73
CA SER A 262 34.07 -54.59 24.52
C SER A 262 33.25 -54.63 25.81
N SER A 263 32.64 -55.78 26.05
CA SER A 263 31.80 -56.14 27.18
C SER A 263 32.39 -57.36 27.88
N ALA A 264 32.47 -57.36 29.20
CA ALA A 264 32.64 -58.56 30.05
C ALA A 264 32.28 -58.26 31.53
N PRO A 265 31.91 -59.28 32.35
CA PRO A 265 30.78 -59.19 33.29
C PRO A 265 31.13 -59.50 34.77
N SER A 266 30.20 -59.23 35.71
CA SER A 266 30.09 -59.90 37.03
C SER A 266 28.66 -59.67 37.60
N THR A 267 27.76 -60.67 37.56
CA THR A 267 27.41 -61.70 38.58
C THR A 267 26.87 -61.20 39.94
N SER A 268 25.53 -61.20 40.03
CA SER A 268 24.63 -61.69 41.11
C SER A 268 24.94 -61.49 42.60
N SER A 269 23.95 -60.97 43.35
CA SER A 269 23.22 -61.75 44.37
C SER A 269 22.06 -60.96 45.00
N SER A 270 21.04 -61.70 45.43
CA SER A 270 19.72 -61.25 45.86
C SER A 270 19.57 -61.38 47.39
N ALA A 271 19.01 -60.34 48.05
CA ALA A 271 18.12 -60.31 49.25
C ALA A 271 18.51 -61.08 50.55
N PRO A 272 18.13 -60.65 51.79
CA PRO A 272 16.80 -60.12 52.13
C PRO A 272 16.70 -58.95 53.13
N SER A 273 15.48 -58.42 53.16
CA SER A 273 14.89 -57.38 54.00
C SER A 273 14.96 -57.62 55.52
N THR A 274 15.23 -56.56 56.28
CA THR A 274 14.67 -56.36 57.64
C THR A 274 14.23 -54.90 57.81
N SER A 275 13.03 -54.75 58.37
CA SER A 275 12.24 -53.54 58.52
C SER A 275 12.60 -52.72 59.76
N SER A 276 12.64 -51.39 59.65
CA SER A 276 12.51 -50.47 60.78
C SER A 276 11.72 -49.23 60.34
N PRO A 277 10.82 -48.68 61.18
CA PRO A 277 9.84 -47.67 60.77
C PRO A 277 10.46 -46.28 60.60
N ALA A 278 10.07 -45.60 59.52
CA ALA A 278 10.48 -44.24 59.20
C ALA A 278 9.81 -43.19 60.11
N PRO A 279 10.48 -42.07 60.45
CA PRO A 279 9.87 -40.93 61.10
C PRO A 279 8.93 -40.18 60.13
N PRO A 280 7.94 -39.41 60.65
CA PRO A 280 6.95 -38.75 59.79
C PRO A 280 7.61 -37.67 58.92
N PRO A 281 7.09 -37.40 57.71
CA PRO A 281 7.65 -36.41 56.80
C PRO A 281 7.46 -34.99 57.34
N SER A 282 8.55 -34.21 57.32
CA SER A 282 8.53 -32.76 57.48
C SER A 282 7.62 -32.11 56.44
N PRO A 283 6.90 -31.02 56.76
CA PRO A 283 6.02 -30.35 55.80
C PRO A 283 6.86 -29.85 54.62
N THR A 284 6.39 -30.21 53.42
CA THR A 284 6.95 -29.86 52.12
C THR A 284 7.25 -28.36 52.07
N ALA A 285 8.52 -28.00 51.93
CA ALA A 285 8.92 -26.63 51.63
C ALA A 285 8.21 -26.21 50.33
N ALA A 286 7.54 -25.07 50.37
CA ALA A 286 6.98 -24.43 49.20
C ALA A 286 8.06 -24.34 48.09
N PRO A 287 7.72 -24.48 46.80
CA PRO A 287 8.67 -24.30 45.72
C PRO A 287 9.38 -22.95 45.90
N ALA A 288 10.70 -22.97 45.98
CA ALA A 288 11.50 -21.76 46.03
C ALA A 288 11.10 -20.87 44.84
N LEU A 289 10.70 -19.63 45.12
CA LEU A 289 10.49 -18.63 44.08
C LEU A 289 11.74 -18.60 43.18
N PRO A 290 11.58 -18.63 41.84
CA PRO A 290 12.73 -18.50 40.96
C PRO A 290 13.49 -17.23 41.33
N ALA A 291 14.82 -17.32 41.35
CA ALA A 291 15.69 -16.18 41.61
C ALA A 291 15.25 -14.99 40.75
N PRO A 292 15.26 -13.75 41.29
CA PRO A 292 14.88 -12.58 40.52
C PRO A 292 15.70 -12.57 39.22
N PRO A 293 15.07 -12.38 38.04
CA PRO A 293 15.80 -12.36 36.79
C PRO A 293 16.92 -11.32 36.91
N GLY A 294 18.12 -11.70 36.45
CA GLY A 294 19.22 -10.74 36.31
C GLY A 294 18.78 -9.54 35.46
N PRO A 295 19.51 -8.42 35.51
CA PRO A 295 19.16 -7.26 34.70
C PRO A 295 19.01 -7.67 33.23
N ALA A 296 17.87 -7.28 32.62
CA ALA A 296 17.58 -7.59 31.23
C ALA A 296 18.76 -7.14 30.34
N PRO A 297 19.18 -7.95 29.35
CA PRO A 297 20.34 -7.64 28.52
C PRO A 297 20.11 -6.43 27.60
N ASP A 298 18.84 -6.08 27.35
CA ASP A 298 18.39 -4.92 26.59
C ASP A 298 17.03 -4.43 27.10
N ALA A 299 16.62 -3.24 26.68
CA ALA A 299 15.35 -2.59 27.04
C ALA A 299 14.25 -2.75 25.99
N PHE A 300 14.52 -3.44 24.88
CA PHE A 300 13.55 -3.58 23.80
C PHE A 300 12.41 -4.53 24.22
N SER A 301 11.20 -4.26 23.76
CA SER A 301 10.04 -5.16 23.83
C SER A 301 9.04 -4.70 22.78
N GLY A 302 8.32 -5.64 22.19
CA GLY A 302 7.15 -5.31 21.38
C GLY A 302 6.06 -4.64 22.22
N VAL A 303 5.16 -3.92 21.57
CA VAL A 303 4.05 -3.20 22.21
C VAL A 303 3.09 -4.14 22.94
N ALA A 304 2.80 -5.30 22.37
CA ALA A 304 1.96 -6.35 22.94
C ALA A 304 2.72 -7.68 22.96
N PRO A 305 3.67 -7.85 23.89
CA PRO A 305 4.63 -8.97 23.88
C PRO A 305 3.98 -10.33 24.15
N ASP A 306 2.72 -10.36 24.61
CA ASP A 306 1.98 -11.58 24.93
C ASP A 306 1.03 -12.09 23.83
N VAL A 307 1.06 -11.46 22.65
CA VAL A 307 0.31 -11.92 21.47
C VAL A 307 0.90 -13.19 20.86
N GLU A 308 0.07 -13.84 20.06
CA GLU A 308 0.48 -14.81 19.04
C GLU A 308 0.58 -14.09 17.68
N LEU A 309 1.65 -14.34 16.92
CA LEU A 309 1.87 -13.70 15.62
C LEU A 309 1.68 -14.72 14.50
N ILE A 310 0.87 -14.40 13.50
CA ILE A 310 0.73 -15.19 12.27
C ILE A 310 1.51 -14.48 11.17
N SER A 311 2.55 -15.13 10.64
CA SER A 311 3.37 -14.55 9.57
C SER A 311 2.83 -14.94 8.20
N ILE A 312 2.36 -13.96 7.42
CA ILE A 312 1.90 -14.16 6.05
C ILE A 312 2.83 -13.35 5.14
N ARG A 313 3.66 -14.04 4.36
CA ARG A 313 4.51 -13.37 3.39
C ARG A 313 3.70 -13.04 2.14
N GLN A 314 3.39 -11.77 1.90
CA GLN A 314 2.59 -11.33 0.75
C GLN A 314 3.37 -10.48 -0.24
N SER A 315 4.44 -9.80 0.21
CA SER A 315 5.29 -8.98 -0.66
C SER A 315 6.77 -9.29 -0.43
N SER A 316 7.61 -8.89 -1.38
CA SER A 316 9.07 -8.90 -1.25
C SER A 316 9.65 -8.03 -2.36
N GLN A 317 10.70 -7.28 -2.05
CA GLN A 317 11.51 -6.56 -3.03
C GLN A 317 12.59 -7.47 -3.63
N ALA A 318 13.00 -8.51 -2.90
CA ALA A 318 13.99 -9.47 -3.38
C ALA A 318 13.46 -10.45 -4.45
N PHE A 319 12.13 -10.56 -4.58
CA PHE A 319 11.46 -11.46 -5.51
C PHE A 319 10.60 -10.69 -6.51
N GLY A 320 10.52 -11.18 -7.74
CA GLY A 320 9.64 -10.64 -8.76
C GLY A 320 9.16 -11.70 -9.73
N LEU A 321 8.27 -11.33 -10.65
CA LEU A 321 7.73 -12.24 -11.66
C LEU A 321 8.85 -12.94 -12.44
N LYS A 322 8.75 -14.26 -12.57
CA LYS A 322 9.72 -15.07 -13.31
C LYS A 322 9.71 -14.68 -14.79
N ASP A 323 8.52 -14.52 -15.35
CA ASP A 323 8.24 -14.09 -16.72
C ASP A 323 7.39 -12.82 -16.68
N ALA A 324 8.05 -11.65 -16.67
CA ALA A 324 7.36 -10.37 -16.50
C ALA A 324 6.64 -9.86 -17.78
N TYR A 325 6.83 -10.52 -18.93
CA TYR A 325 6.34 -10.09 -20.25
C TYR A 325 5.57 -11.21 -20.93
N THR A 326 4.45 -11.64 -20.36
CA THR A 326 3.64 -12.78 -20.87
C THR A 326 2.38 -12.35 -21.63
N GLY A 327 2.21 -11.05 -21.91
CA GLY A 327 1.06 -10.51 -22.63
C GLY A 327 1.25 -9.05 -23.06
N ASP A 328 0.16 -8.41 -23.51
CA ASP A 328 0.15 -7.02 -24.00
C ASP A 328 0.12 -5.98 -22.87
N GLU A 329 -0.11 -6.39 -21.62
CA GLU A 329 -0.17 -5.50 -20.46
C GLU A 329 1.24 -5.06 -20.00
N ASP A 330 1.33 -3.81 -19.56
CA ASP A 330 2.56 -3.29 -18.95
C ASP A 330 2.90 -4.06 -17.66
N PRO A 331 4.15 -4.54 -17.50
CA PRO A 331 4.54 -5.35 -16.34
C PRO A 331 4.30 -4.71 -14.97
N GLN A 332 4.35 -3.37 -14.87
CA GLN A 332 4.09 -2.68 -13.61
C GLN A 332 2.60 -2.70 -13.27
N THR A 333 1.74 -2.62 -14.28
CA THR A 333 0.30 -2.75 -14.12
C THR A 333 -0.08 -4.17 -13.71
N ALA A 334 0.48 -5.19 -14.37
CA ALA A 334 0.28 -6.59 -14.01
C ALA A 334 0.71 -6.89 -12.57
N ALA A 335 1.90 -6.43 -12.16
CA ALA A 335 2.39 -6.62 -10.79
C ALA A 335 1.48 -5.97 -9.73
N LYS A 336 0.86 -4.82 -10.03
CA LYS A 336 -0.11 -4.18 -9.12
C LYS A 336 -1.41 -4.95 -9.02
N ILE A 337 -1.91 -5.47 -10.15
CA ILE A 337 -3.10 -6.34 -10.16
C ILE A 337 -2.84 -7.57 -9.29
N ASP A 338 -1.68 -8.22 -9.49
CA ASP A 338 -1.28 -9.39 -8.71
C ASP A 338 -1.18 -9.07 -7.21
N ASN A 339 -0.56 -7.94 -6.84
CA ASN A 339 -0.45 -7.52 -5.45
C ASN A 339 -1.83 -7.29 -4.81
N VAL A 340 -2.73 -6.56 -5.47
CA VAL A 340 -4.10 -6.34 -4.97
C VAL A 340 -4.86 -7.65 -4.79
N GLN A 341 -4.72 -8.60 -5.73
CA GLN A 341 -5.38 -9.91 -5.65
C GLN A 341 -4.78 -10.82 -4.57
N THR A 342 -3.44 -10.88 -4.44
CA THR A 342 -2.80 -11.67 -3.37
C THR A 342 -3.07 -11.07 -2.00
N MET A 343 -3.12 -9.73 -1.88
CA MET A 343 -3.50 -9.06 -0.64
C MET A 343 -4.94 -9.39 -0.23
N ALA A 344 -5.89 -9.38 -1.17
CA ALA A 344 -7.27 -9.77 -0.89
C ALA A 344 -7.35 -11.22 -0.35
N ARG A 345 -6.63 -12.16 -1.00
CA ARG A 345 -6.56 -13.56 -0.52
C ARG A 345 -5.89 -13.67 0.84
N ALA A 346 -4.80 -12.94 1.08
CA ALA A 346 -4.07 -12.94 2.35
C ALA A 346 -4.94 -12.41 3.52
N ILE A 347 -5.77 -11.40 3.28
CA ILE A 347 -6.72 -10.87 4.27
C ILE A 347 -7.77 -11.94 4.63
N VAL A 348 -8.36 -12.61 3.63
CA VAL A 348 -9.31 -13.70 3.87
C VAL A 348 -8.65 -14.83 4.64
N HIS A 349 -7.44 -15.22 4.25
CA HIS A 349 -6.67 -16.28 4.89
C HIS A 349 -6.38 -15.94 6.36
N ALA A 350 -5.85 -14.75 6.63
CA ALA A 350 -5.59 -14.26 7.99
C ALA A 350 -6.85 -14.32 8.87
N ALA A 351 -7.98 -13.85 8.34
CA ALA A 351 -9.25 -13.86 9.05
C ALA A 351 -9.76 -15.30 9.32
N ASN A 352 -9.55 -16.22 8.38
CA ASN A 352 -9.89 -17.64 8.55
C ASN A 352 -8.96 -18.38 9.53
N MET A 353 -7.71 -17.94 9.66
CA MET A 353 -6.80 -18.40 10.71
C MET A 353 -7.15 -17.87 12.11
N GLY A 354 -8.20 -17.03 12.22
CA GLY A 354 -8.68 -16.48 13.49
C GLY A 354 -7.87 -15.29 13.98
N ALA A 355 -7.20 -14.56 13.09
CA ALA A 355 -6.55 -13.31 13.45
C ALA A 355 -7.58 -12.31 13.98
N SER A 356 -7.36 -11.80 15.20
CA SER A 356 -8.20 -10.75 15.78
C SER A 356 -7.82 -9.35 15.28
N ILE A 357 -6.57 -9.22 14.81
CA ILE A 357 -5.99 -8.02 14.21
C ILE A 357 -5.18 -8.45 12.99
N ILE A 358 -5.28 -7.69 11.90
CA ILE A 358 -4.55 -7.91 10.65
C ILE A 358 -3.73 -6.66 10.37
N ASN A 359 -2.41 -6.74 10.56
CA ASN A 359 -1.45 -5.70 10.22
C ASN A 359 -1.04 -5.81 8.75
N ILE A 360 -1.20 -4.73 7.98
CA ILE A 360 -0.83 -4.63 6.57
C ILE A 360 0.14 -3.48 6.37
N SER A 361 1.42 -3.81 6.19
CA SER A 361 2.48 -2.80 6.09
C SER A 361 2.79 -2.40 4.65
N ASP A 362 2.67 -3.33 3.70
CA ASP A 362 2.86 -3.03 2.28
C ASP A 362 1.50 -2.69 1.64
N VAL A 363 1.47 -1.52 0.99
CA VAL A 363 0.25 -0.96 0.40
C VAL A 363 0.51 -0.61 -1.05
N THR A 364 -0.54 -0.68 -1.85
CA THR A 364 -0.45 -0.36 -3.28
C THR A 364 -0.96 1.05 -3.53
N CYS A 365 -0.09 1.89 -4.13
CA CYS A 365 -0.44 3.23 -4.59
C CYS A 365 -0.84 3.25 -6.06
N MET A 366 -1.92 3.95 -6.36
CA MET A 366 -2.46 4.12 -7.72
C MET A 366 -2.83 5.58 -7.97
N SER A 367 -2.77 5.99 -9.23
CA SER A 367 -3.33 7.28 -9.65
C SER A 367 -4.85 7.25 -9.50
N ALA A 368 -5.45 8.30 -8.96
CA ALA A 368 -6.90 8.48 -8.95
C ALA A 368 -7.53 8.43 -10.35
N ARG A 369 -6.73 8.66 -11.41
CA ARG A 369 -7.18 8.58 -12.81
C ARG A 369 -7.14 7.16 -13.40
N ASN A 370 -6.47 6.22 -12.74
CA ASN A 370 -6.29 4.85 -13.22
C ASN A 370 -6.29 3.88 -12.02
N ILE A 371 -7.48 3.63 -11.49
CA ILE A 371 -7.69 2.75 -10.35
C ILE A 371 -7.98 1.34 -10.89
N ILE A 372 -7.19 0.37 -10.44
CA ILE A 372 -7.39 -1.05 -10.76
C ILE A 372 -8.64 -1.58 -10.05
N ASP A 373 -9.30 -2.59 -10.62
CA ASP A 373 -10.43 -3.27 -9.99
C ASP A 373 -10.04 -3.82 -8.60
N GLN A 374 -10.79 -3.39 -7.58
CA GLN A 374 -10.56 -3.72 -6.18
C GLN A 374 -11.78 -4.39 -5.54
N ARG A 375 -12.76 -4.87 -6.32
CA ARG A 375 -13.97 -5.50 -5.75
C ARG A 375 -13.65 -6.66 -4.82
N ALA A 376 -12.74 -7.54 -5.23
CA ALA A 376 -12.31 -8.67 -4.40
C ALA A 376 -11.61 -8.23 -3.11
N LEU A 377 -10.81 -7.16 -3.17
CA LEU A 377 -10.15 -6.59 -2.00
C LEU A 377 -11.16 -5.95 -1.04
N GLY A 378 -12.11 -5.17 -1.56
CA GLY A 378 -13.19 -4.58 -0.75
C GLY A 378 -14.03 -5.66 -0.07
N ALA A 379 -14.36 -6.75 -0.77
CA ALA A 379 -15.06 -7.90 -0.21
C ALA A 379 -14.25 -8.59 0.90
N ALA A 380 -12.95 -8.80 0.70
CA ALA A 380 -12.05 -9.38 1.70
C ALA A 380 -11.94 -8.50 2.95
N VAL A 381 -11.81 -7.18 2.77
CA VAL A 381 -11.79 -6.20 3.86
C VAL A 381 -13.09 -6.25 4.68
N HIS A 382 -14.24 -6.23 4.01
CA HIS A 382 -15.54 -6.35 4.68
C HIS A 382 -15.67 -7.69 5.41
N TYR A 383 -15.32 -8.80 4.77
CA TYR A 383 -15.37 -10.13 5.37
C TYR A 383 -14.53 -10.23 6.65
N ALA A 384 -13.29 -9.73 6.60
CA ALA A 384 -12.44 -9.72 7.78
C ALA A 384 -13.01 -8.81 8.88
N ALA A 385 -13.41 -7.58 8.55
CA ALA A 385 -13.84 -6.59 9.54
C ALA A 385 -15.21 -6.91 10.16
N VAL A 386 -16.18 -7.33 9.35
CA VAL A 386 -17.58 -7.52 9.74
C VAL A 386 -17.84 -8.99 10.09
N ASP A 387 -17.57 -9.90 9.16
CA ASP A 387 -17.98 -11.31 9.30
C ASP A 387 -17.06 -12.09 10.26
N LYS A 388 -15.78 -11.72 10.31
CA LYS A 388 -14.77 -12.34 11.18
C LYS A 388 -14.37 -11.50 12.38
N ASN A 389 -14.92 -10.29 12.50
CA ASN A 389 -14.64 -9.38 13.60
C ASN A 389 -13.13 -9.11 13.81
N ALA A 390 -12.36 -9.03 12.73
CA ALA A 390 -10.93 -8.77 12.75
C ALA A 390 -10.64 -7.29 12.44
N LEU A 391 -9.86 -6.62 13.30
CA LEU A 391 -9.47 -5.23 13.03
C LEU A 391 -8.34 -5.19 12.01
N ILE A 392 -8.55 -4.53 10.88
CA ILE A 392 -7.51 -4.32 9.86
C ILE A 392 -6.81 -3.00 10.15
N VAL A 393 -5.49 -3.03 10.29
CA VAL A 393 -4.64 -1.86 10.51
C VAL A 393 -3.67 -1.77 9.34
N ALA A 394 -3.70 -0.67 8.59
CA ALA A 394 -2.92 -0.53 7.36
C ALA A 394 -2.11 0.76 7.32
N ALA A 395 -0.94 0.71 6.67
CA ALA A 395 -0.09 1.86 6.49
C ALA A 395 -0.73 2.94 5.61
N ALA A 396 -0.52 4.22 5.90
CA ALA A 396 -0.99 5.31 5.06
C ALA A 396 -0.28 5.38 3.69
N GLY A 397 0.83 4.66 3.53
CA GLY A 397 1.69 4.66 2.34
C GLY A 397 2.91 5.56 2.49
N ASP A 398 3.86 5.38 1.56
CA ASP A 398 5.16 6.05 1.56
C ASP A 398 5.39 6.80 0.24
N ASN A 399 5.44 8.13 0.29
CA ASN A 399 5.61 8.98 -0.89
C ASN A 399 7.04 9.04 -1.45
N SER A 400 8.00 8.37 -0.82
CA SER A 400 9.31 8.12 -1.43
C SER A 400 9.26 7.00 -2.47
N LYS A 401 8.21 6.17 -2.47
CA LYS A 401 7.99 5.15 -3.49
C LYS A 401 7.50 5.80 -4.79
N LYS A 402 8.01 5.32 -5.93
CA LYS A 402 7.79 5.91 -7.28
C LYS A 402 6.32 6.22 -7.61
N ASP A 403 5.40 5.35 -7.21
CA ASP A 403 3.98 5.44 -7.56
C ASP A 403 3.09 6.08 -6.48
N CYS A 404 3.69 6.45 -5.37
CA CYS A 404 3.03 7.04 -4.22
C CYS A 404 3.29 8.54 -4.22
N LYS A 405 2.41 9.34 -4.84
CA LYS A 405 2.54 10.80 -4.77
C LYS A 405 1.78 11.34 -3.56
N GLN A 406 2.26 12.46 -3.02
CA GLN A 406 1.58 13.14 -1.92
C GLN A 406 0.23 13.71 -2.39
N ASN A 407 -0.81 13.56 -1.57
CA ASN A 407 -2.10 14.22 -1.80
C ASN A 407 -2.13 15.62 -1.17
N PRO A 408 -3.07 16.48 -1.59
CA PRO A 408 -3.37 17.72 -0.89
C PRO A 408 -3.73 17.47 0.58
N ILE A 409 -3.12 18.25 1.47
CA ILE A 409 -3.32 18.11 2.93
C ILE A 409 -4.65 18.73 3.37
N PHE A 410 -5.03 19.87 2.78
CA PHE A 410 -6.21 20.63 3.14
C PHE A 410 -6.60 21.60 2.00
N ASP A 411 -7.91 21.82 1.81
CA ASP A 411 -8.44 22.86 0.92
C ASP A 411 -9.41 23.78 1.70
N PRO A 412 -9.04 25.05 1.99
CA PRO A 412 -9.91 25.99 2.68
C PRO A 412 -11.10 26.47 1.85
N LEU A 413 -11.09 26.27 0.53
CA LEU A 413 -12.15 26.75 -0.37
C LEU A 413 -13.30 25.74 -0.51
N SER A 414 -13.16 24.54 0.03
CA SER A 414 -14.13 23.43 -0.07
C SER A 414 -14.65 23.00 1.30
N PRO A 415 -15.44 23.83 2.03
CA PRO A 415 -15.87 23.54 3.40
C PRO A 415 -16.78 22.31 3.53
N ASN A 416 -17.47 21.93 2.43
CA ASN A 416 -18.32 20.74 2.39
C ASN A 416 -17.54 19.43 2.13
N ASP A 417 -16.23 19.52 1.89
CA ASP A 417 -15.31 18.39 1.75
C ASP A 417 -14.11 18.56 2.71
N PRO A 418 -14.35 18.47 4.03
CA PRO A 418 -13.35 18.81 5.05
C PRO A 418 -12.13 17.87 5.04
N ARG A 419 -12.26 16.69 4.42
CA ARG A 419 -11.18 15.70 4.25
C ARG A 419 -10.60 15.70 2.83
N VAL A 420 -11.08 16.56 1.94
CA VAL A 420 -10.55 16.80 0.60
C VAL A 420 -10.57 15.55 -0.31
N TRP A 421 -11.63 14.74 -0.22
CA TRP A 421 -11.85 13.57 -1.10
C TRP A 421 -11.79 13.93 -2.59
N ASN A 422 -12.36 15.08 -2.96
CA ASN A 422 -12.44 15.51 -4.36
C ASN A 422 -11.08 15.87 -4.97
N SER A 423 -10.05 16.11 -4.14
CA SER A 423 -8.71 16.47 -4.61
C SER A 423 -7.69 15.34 -4.46
N VAL A 424 -8.14 14.11 -4.17
CA VAL A 424 -7.26 12.94 -4.12
C VAL A 424 -6.64 12.70 -5.49
N THR A 425 -5.31 12.61 -5.54
CA THR A 425 -4.55 12.29 -6.75
C THR A 425 -3.91 10.90 -6.71
N THR A 426 -3.65 10.40 -5.50
CA THR A 426 -3.05 9.10 -5.25
C THR A 426 -3.91 8.33 -4.26
N VAL A 427 -4.51 7.24 -4.73
CA VAL A 427 -5.25 6.28 -3.91
C VAL A 427 -4.26 5.30 -3.30
N VAL A 428 -4.43 5.00 -2.01
CA VAL A 428 -3.64 4.00 -1.28
C VAL A 428 -4.58 2.89 -0.82
N THR A 429 -4.29 1.66 -1.22
CA THR A 429 -5.13 0.49 -0.89
C THR A 429 -4.35 -0.52 -0.05
N PRO A 430 -4.95 -1.11 1.01
CA PRO A 430 -6.38 -1.09 1.39
C PRO A 430 -6.82 0.13 2.22
N SER A 431 -5.91 1.07 2.47
CA SER A 431 -6.10 2.19 3.39
C SER A 431 -7.34 3.06 3.09
N TRP A 432 -7.69 3.26 1.83
CA TRP A 432 -8.86 4.05 1.44
C TRP A 432 -10.23 3.42 1.77
N PHE A 433 -10.28 2.14 2.20
CA PHE A 433 -11.49 1.49 2.74
C PHE A 433 -11.73 1.91 4.21
N SER A 434 -11.76 3.22 4.48
CA SER A 434 -11.64 3.83 5.81
C SER A 434 -12.74 3.47 6.82
N ASP A 435 -13.88 2.94 6.36
CA ASP A 435 -14.94 2.47 7.25
C ASP A 435 -14.58 1.15 7.95
N TYR A 436 -13.63 0.39 7.38
CA TYR A 436 -13.26 -0.96 7.82
C TYR A 436 -11.76 -1.10 8.14
N VAL A 437 -10.94 -0.17 7.62
CA VAL A 437 -9.48 -0.18 7.76
C VAL A 437 -9.02 1.01 8.57
N LEU A 438 -8.38 0.72 9.70
CA LEU A 438 -7.73 1.72 10.54
C LEU A 438 -6.40 2.13 9.90
N THR A 439 -6.41 3.23 9.14
CA THR A 439 -5.21 3.70 8.45
C THR A 439 -4.30 4.51 9.36
N VAL A 440 -3.00 4.16 9.35
CA VAL A 440 -1.98 4.73 10.23
C VAL A 440 -0.96 5.57 9.47
N GLY A 441 -0.96 6.88 9.74
CA GLY A 441 0.09 7.80 9.33
C GLY A 441 1.32 7.72 10.24
N ALA A 442 2.43 8.31 9.81
CA ALA A 442 3.68 8.30 10.58
C ALA A 442 4.02 9.70 11.13
N VAL A 443 4.47 9.72 12.40
CA VAL A 443 5.11 10.87 13.05
C VAL A 443 6.54 10.54 13.45
N ASP A 444 7.35 11.55 13.74
CA ASP A 444 8.62 11.35 14.45
C ASP A 444 8.38 11.16 15.97
N THR A 445 9.47 10.98 16.71
CA THR A 445 9.43 10.81 18.19
C THR A 445 9.04 12.08 18.96
N ASN A 446 8.89 13.21 18.28
CA ASN A 446 8.35 14.46 18.85
C ASN A 446 6.87 14.68 18.47
N GLY A 447 6.26 13.73 17.74
CA GLY A 447 4.88 13.85 17.25
C GLY A 447 4.72 14.69 15.99
N GLN A 448 5.81 15.07 15.31
CA GLN A 448 5.73 15.81 14.05
C GLN A 448 5.41 14.87 12.87
N PRO A 449 4.46 15.21 11.99
CA PRO A 449 4.13 14.37 10.84
C PRO A 449 5.33 14.18 9.90
N LEU A 450 5.57 12.94 9.45
CA LEU A 450 6.59 12.64 8.43
C LEU A 450 6.08 13.00 7.03
N SER A 451 5.89 14.28 6.72
CA SER A 451 5.23 14.72 5.46
C SER A 451 5.97 14.33 4.16
N GLN A 452 7.27 14.04 4.26
CA GLN A 452 8.13 13.57 3.16
C GLN A 452 8.17 12.04 3.03
N MET A 453 7.28 11.34 3.75
CA MET A 453 7.21 9.88 3.74
C MET A 453 5.74 9.45 3.87
N SER A 454 5.06 9.83 4.95
CA SER A 454 3.64 9.51 5.14
C SER A 454 2.76 10.21 4.11
N ILE A 455 2.05 9.43 3.31
CA ILE A 455 1.04 9.96 2.38
C ILE A 455 -0.15 10.48 3.19
N ALA A 456 -0.54 11.72 2.93
CA ALA A 456 -1.75 12.31 3.44
C ALA A 456 -2.96 11.77 2.68
N GLY A 457 -4.09 11.61 3.37
CA GLY A 457 -5.32 11.21 2.71
C GLY A 457 -6.55 11.37 3.60
N PRO A 458 -7.74 11.48 2.99
CA PRO A 458 -9.00 11.53 3.73
C PRO A 458 -9.27 10.29 4.57
N TRP A 459 -8.62 9.17 4.26
CA TRP A 459 -8.75 7.89 4.95
C TRP A 459 -7.83 7.73 6.16
N VAL A 460 -6.82 8.59 6.34
CA VAL A 460 -5.92 8.51 7.50
C VAL A 460 -6.74 8.70 8.78
N SER A 461 -6.66 7.70 9.67
CA SER A 461 -7.48 7.60 10.87
C SER A 461 -6.71 8.03 12.11
N LEU A 462 -5.45 7.63 12.24
CA LEU A 462 -4.58 8.00 13.35
C LEU A 462 -3.12 7.94 12.93
N SER A 463 -2.20 8.23 13.83
CA SER A 463 -0.77 8.09 13.60
C SER A 463 -0.03 7.43 14.75
N ALA A 464 1.19 7.00 14.48
CA ALA A 464 2.15 6.52 15.48
C ALA A 464 3.58 6.85 15.03
N PRO A 465 4.58 6.76 15.93
CA PRO A 465 5.97 6.94 15.56
C PRO A 465 6.39 5.98 14.44
N GLY A 466 6.91 6.54 13.35
CA GLY A 466 7.47 5.80 12.21
C GLY A 466 8.99 5.96 12.09
N THR A 467 9.65 6.47 13.13
CA THR A 467 11.10 6.70 13.22
C THR A 467 11.67 6.05 14.48
N ASP A 468 13.00 6.03 14.61
CA ASP A 468 13.70 5.42 15.76
C ASP A 468 13.37 3.93 15.88
N VAL A 469 13.34 3.27 14.71
CA VAL A 469 12.98 1.87 14.59
C VAL A 469 14.11 1.01 15.11
N MET A 470 13.75 0.11 16.01
CA MET A 470 14.60 -0.93 16.57
C MET A 470 13.77 -2.20 16.60
N GLY A 471 14.40 -3.33 16.32
CA GLY A 471 13.70 -4.62 16.32
C GLY A 471 14.65 -5.80 16.24
N LEU A 472 14.06 -6.98 16.05
CA LEU A 472 14.80 -8.25 16.00
C LEU A 472 15.43 -8.45 14.62
N SER A 473 16.63 -9.04 14.63
CA SER A 473 17.34 -9.41 13.41
C SER A 473 16.68 -10.60 12.71
N PRO A 474 16.51 -10.56 11.38
CA PRO A 474 16.18 -11.75 10.59
C PRO A 474 17.43 -12.59 10.26
N ARG A 475 18.63 -12.16 10.65
CA ARG A 475 19.91 -12.80 10.29
C ARG A 475 20.60 -13.49 11.46
N ASP A 476 20.34 -13.04 12.68
CA ASP A 476 20.86 -13.58 13.93
C ASP A 476 19.82 -13.46 15.06
N ASP A 477 20.19 -13.79 16.30
CA ASP A 477 19.28 -13.69 17.46
C ASP A 477 19.40 -12.31 18.18
N GLY A 478 20.01 -11.33 17.52
CA GLY A 478 20.29 -10.00 18.04
C GLY A 478 19.24 -8.94 17.70
N LEU A 479 19.51 -7.70 18.13
CA LEU A 479 18.74 -6.52 17.79
C LEU A 479 19.41 -5.74 16.66
N ILE A 480 18.60 -5.10 15.83
CA ILE A 480 19.02 -4.24 14.74
C ILE A 480 18.28 -2.91 14.80
N ASN A 481 18.92 -1.87 14.29
CA ASN A 481 18.31 -0.56 14.04
C ASN A 481 18.83 0.07 12.75
N ALA A 482 19.51 -0.73 11.92
CA ALA A 482 19.99 -0.33 10.61
C ALA A 482 19.80 -1.47 9.59
N ILE A 483 19.63 -1.07 8.34
CA ILE A 483 19.64 -1.94 7.17
C ILE A 483 20.58 -1.35 6.12
N ASP A 484 20.94 -2.16 5.13
CA ASP A 484 21.71 -1.70 3.98
C ASP A 484 21.01 -0.55 3.24
N GLY A 485 21.79 0.50 3.01
CA GLY A 485 21.45 1.66 2.22
C GLY A 485 22.24 1.74 0.91
N PRO A 486 21.98 2.77 0.10
CA PRO A 486 22.76 3.03 -1.11
C PRO A 486 24.23 3.27 -0.76
N ASP A 487 25.11 3.00 -1.71
CA ASP A 487 26.55 3.28 -1.62
C ASP A 487 27.27 2.65 -0.41
N ASN A 488 26.88 1.43 -0.01
CA ASN A 488 27.43 0.70 1.16
C ASN A 488 27.30 1.51 2.46
N THR A 489 26.16 2.15 2.66
CA THR A 489 25.86 2.89 3.89
C THR A 489 24.86 2.12 4.74
N LEU A 490 24.84 2.39 6.04
CA LEU A 490 23.74 1.97 6.91
C LEU A 490 22.69 3.07 6.98
N LEU A 491 21.42 2.66 6.89
CA LEU A 491 20.26 3.52 7.05
C LEU A 491 19.39 3.05 8.21
N VAL A 492 18.89 4.02 8.98
CA VAL A 492 17.88 3.74 10.01
C VAL A 492 16.51 3.55 9.32
N PRO A 493 15.83 2.41 9.53
CA PRO A 493 14.49 2.19 8.99
C PRO A 493 13.51 3.24 9.50
N ALA A 494 12.64 3.70 8.61
CA ALA A 494 11.54 4.59 8.93
C ALA A 494 10.38 4.32 7.96
N GLY A 495 9.14 4.59 8.36
CA GLY A 495 7.98 4.32 7.52
C GLY A 495 6.66 4.23 8.25
N THR A 496 5.58 4.35 7.48
CA THR A 496 4.21 4.11 7.95
C THR A 496 3.95 2.65 8.32
N SER A 497 4.73 1.71 7.76
CA SER A 497 4.77 0.30 8.17
C SER A 497 5.02 0.11 9.67
N PHE A 498 6.02 0.81 10.22
CA PHE A 498 6.39 0.69 11.63
C PHE A 498 5.39 1.38 12.56
N ALA A 499 4.83 2.51 12.11
CA ALA A 499 3.71 3.14 12.80
C ALA A 499 2.50 2.19 12.88
N THR A 500 2.20 1.49 11.77
CA THR A 500 1.13 0.48 11.70
C THR A 500 1.38 -0.67 12.67
N ALA A 501 2.62 -1.15 12.77
CA ALA A 501 3.02 -2.18 13.72
C ALA A 501 2.73 -1.76 15.18
N ILE A 502 3.08 -0.54 15.55
CA ILE A 502 2.80 0.01 16.88
C ILE A 502 1.30 -0.01 17.15
N VAL A 503 0.49 0.52 16.24
CA VAL A 503 -0.97 0.60 16.41
C VAL A 503 -1.59 -0.80 16.48
N SER A 504 -1.12 -1.75 15.69
CA SER A 504 -1.54 -3.15 15.76
C SER A 504 -1.27 -3.76 17.15
N GLY A 505 -0.12 -3.44 17.75
CA GLY A 505 0.19 -3.81 19.13
C GLY A 505 -0.76 -3.14 20.14
N VAL A 506 -1.01 -1.83 20.03
CA VAL A 506 -1.94 -1.13 20.93
C VAL A 506 -3.36 -1.68 20.80
N ALA A 507 -3.80 -1.96 19.58
CA ALA A 507 -5.09 -2.61 19.33
C ALA A 507 -5.16 -3.99 20.01
N ALA A 508 -4.06 -4.74 20.04
CA ALA A 508 -4.00 -6.04 20.72
C ALA A 508 -4.15 -5.89 22.24
N LEU A 509 -3.50 -4.87 22.83
CA LEU A 509 -3.71 -4.53 24.24
C LEU A 509 -5.18 -4.21 24.54
N VAL A 510 -5.81 -3.38 23.70
CA VAL A 510 -7.22 -3.02 23.85
C VAL A 510 -8.13 -4.23 23.73
N ARG A 511 -7.92 -5.11 22.73
CA ARG A 511 -8.72 -6.33 22.57
C ARG A 511 -8.55 -7.31 23.73
N ALA A 512 -7.34 -7.48 24.25
CA ALA A 512 -7.09 -8.34 25.40
C ALA A 512 -7.84 -7.83 26.64
N LYS A 513 -7.87 -6.51 26.85
CA LYS A 513 -8.56 -5.89 27.98
C LYS A 513 -10.09 -5.85 27.82
N PHE A 514 -10.56 -5.64 26.60
CA PHE A 514 -11.97 -5.49 26.27
C PHE A 514 -12.40 -6.52 25.21
N PRO A 515 -12.46 -7.82 25.56
CA PRO A 515 -12.67 -8.91 24.60
C PRO A 515 -14.04 -8.86 23.90
N ASP A 516 -15.03 -8.23 24.53
CA ASP A 516 -16.40 -8.12 24.00
C ASP A 516 -16.56 -7.02 22.92
N LEU A 517 -15.54 -6.18 22.69
CA LEU A 517 -15.63 -5.13 21.68
C LEU A 517 -15.51 -5.72 20.27
N SER A 518 -16.34 -5.23 19.35
CA SER A 518 -16.15 -5.51 17.94
C SER A 518 -14.90 -4.80 17.39
N ALA A 519 -14.41 -5.24 16.22
CA ALA A 519 -13.31 -4.59 15.51
C ALA A 519 -13.58 -3.11 15.28
N TYR A 520 -14.81 -2.76 14.88
CA TYR A 520 -15.22 -1.37 14.69
C TYR A 520 -15.21 -0.58 16.01
N GLN A 521 -15.65 -1.16 17.12
CA GLN A 521 -15.62 -0.48 18.42
C GLN A 521 -14.20 -0.29 18.95
N VAL A 522 -13.29 -1.26 18.71
CA VAL A 522 -11.86 -1.11 19.00
C VAL A 522 -11.29 0.04 18.17
N MET A 523 -11.60 0.10 16.88
CA MET A 523 -11.18 1.20 16.00
C MET A 523 -11.65 2.57 16.50
N GLN A 524 -12.94 2.69 16.85
CA GLN A 524 -13.50 3.94 17.38
C GLN A 524 -12.87 4.32 18.73
N ARG A 525 -12.63 3.34 19.61
CA ARG A 525 -11.97 3.58 20.89
C ARG A 525 -10.57 4.16 20.69
N LEU A 526 -9.76 3.56 19.80
CA LEU A 526 -8.42 4.06 19.47
C LEU A 526 -8.46 5.49 18.91
N ILE A 527 -9.42 5.76 18.02
CA ILE A 527 -9.65 7.09 17.44
C ILE A 527 -10.03 8.12 18.52
N HIS A 528 -10.98 7.81 19.39
CA HIS A 528 -11.49 8.74 20.40
C HIS A 528 -10.49 9.05 21.50
N THR A 529 -9.51 8.18 21.74
CA THR A 529 -8.47 8.38 22.75
C THR A 529 -7.15 8.89 22.17
N ALA A 530 -7.06 9.10 20.86
CA ALA A 530 -5.85 9.61 20.22
C ALA A 530 -5.57 11.08 20.58
N ARG A 531 -4.29 11.47 20.53
CA ARG A 531 -3.83 12.84 20.79
C ARG A 531 -4.05 13.71 19.56
N ALA A 532 -5.25 14.27 19.45
CA ALA A 532 -5.71 15.00 18.28
C ALA A 532 -4.82 16.20 17.88
N PRO A 533 -4.66 16.44 16.56
CA PRO A 533 -4.05 17.68 16.07
C PRO A 533 -4.93 18.89 16.42
N ALA A 534 -4.39 20.10 16.25
CA ALA A 534 -5.11 21.35 16.58
C ALA A 534 -6.47 21.50 15.87
N ARG A 535 -6.66 20.83 14.72
CA ARG A 535 -7.90 20.84 13.95
C ARG A 535 -8.89 19.73 14.33
N GLY A 536 -8.58 18.93 15.35
CA GLY A 536 -9.32 17.72 15.72
C GLY A 536 -9.01 16.53 14.82
N VAL A 537 -9.10 16.70 13.51
CA VAL A 537 -8.74 15.70 12.50
C VAL A 537 -8.09 16.37 11.28
N ASP A 538 -7.06 15.74 10.72
CA ASP A 538 -6.46 16.14 9.45
C ASP A 538 -6.05 14.94 8.59
N ASN A 539 -5.57 15.21 7.38
CA ASN A 539 -5.19 14.17 6.42
C ASN A 539 -3.79 13.57 6.66
N GLN A 540 -2.97 14.14 7.54
CA GLN A 540 -1.60 13.66 7.79
C GLN A 540 -1.52 12.71 8.98
N VAL A 541 -2.21 13.04 10.07
CA VAL A 541 -2.20 12.27 11.32
C VAL A 541 -3.57 11.78 11.74
N GLY A 542 -4.62 12.04 10.95
CA GLY A 542 -5.97 11.64 11.29
C GLY A 542 -6.44 12.31 12.57
N TYR A 543 -7.03 11.52 13.48
CA TYR A 543 -7.41 11.93 14.83
C TYR A 543 -6.22 12.01 15.80
N GLY A 544 -4.99 11.89 15.30
CA GLY A 544 -3.77 12.15 16.05
C GLY A 544 -2.99 10.90 16.44
N VAL A 545 -1.97 11.10 17.27
CA VAL A 545 -1.07 10.02 17.69
C VAL A 545 -1.79 9.08 18.66
N VAL A 546 -1.69 7.77 18.45
CA VAL A 546 -2.26 6.75 19.35
C VAL A 546 -1.78 6.95 20.79
N ASP A 547 -2.68 6.84 21.76
CA ASP A 547 -2.37 6.90 23.19
C ASP A 547 -2.79 5.58 23.87
N PRO A 548 -1.84 4.66 24.13
CA PRO A 548 -2.16 3.35 24.68
C PRO A 548 -2.79 3.42 26.08
N VAL A 549 -2.31 4.33 26.93
CA VAL A 549 -2.80 4.47 28.31
C VAL A 549 -4.23 4.98 28.28
N ALA A 550 -4.52 6.03 27.51
CA ALA A 550 -5.88 6.54 27.35
C ALA A 550 -6.81 5.47 26.73
N ALA A 551 -6.35 4.79 25.67
CA ALA A 551 -7.08 3.70 25.03
C ALA A 551 -7.38 2.54 25.99
N LEU A 552 -6.55 2.31 27.01
CA LEU A 552 -6.79 1.25 28.00
C LEU A 552 -7.61 1.73 29.20
N THR A 553 -7.62 3.02 29.53
CA THR A 553 -8.15 3.51 30.82
C THR A 553 -9.39 4.39 30.74
N TRP A 554 -9.59 5.12 29.64
CA TRP A 554 -10.72 6.05 29.53
C TRP A 554 -12.05 5.32 29.42
N ASP A 555 -13.07 5.89 30.04
CA ASP A 555 -14.46 5.48 29.82
C ASP A 555 -14.96 6.12 28.52
N VAL A 556 -15.07 5.31 27.47
CA VAL A 556 -15.45 5.74 26.12
C VAL A 556 -16.72 5.01 25.74
N PRO A 557 -17.78 5.70 25.26
CA PRO A 557 -18.98 5.05 24.79
C PRO A 557 -18.64 4.01 23.72
N LYS A 558 -19.18 2.78 23.85
CA LYS A 558 -18.89 1.69 22.91
C LYS A 558 -19.26 2.05 21.46
N GLY A 559 -20.34 2.81 21.25
CA GLY A 559 -20.87 3.09 19.92
C GLY A 559 -21.46 1.84 19.24
N PRO A 560 -21.84 1.94 17.96
CA PRO A 560 -22.38 0.81 17.21
C PRO A 560 -21.31 -0.28 16.99
N PRO A 561 -21.70 -1.56 16.87
CA PRO A 561 -20.77 -2.67 16.67
C PRO A 561 -20.20 -2.76 15.25
N GLU A 562 -20.82 -2.10 14.27
CA GLU A 562 -20.43 -2.11 12.87
C GLU A 562 -20.41 -0.68 12.32
N ALA A 563 -19.62 -0.49 11.26
CA ALA A 563 -19.63 0.76 10.51
C ALA A 563 -21.02 1.04 9.91
N PRO A 564 -21.42 2.32 9.77
CA PRO A 564 -22.65 2.68 9.09
C PRO A 564 -22.67 2.08 7.69
N LYS A 565 -23.72 1.30 7.38
CA LYS A 565 -23.88 0.66 6.07
C LYS A 565 -24.05 1.72 4.98
N GLN A 566 -22.98 2.05 4.27
CA GLN A 566 -23.01 2.72 2.96
C GLN A 566 -23.43 1.70 1.89
N LEU A 567 -24.58 1.06 2.10
CA LEU A 567 -25.18 0.21 1.07
C LEU A 567 -25.59 1.15 -0.05
N SER A 568 -24.78 1.17 -1.11
CA SER A 568 -25.22 1.60 -2.42
C SER A 568 -26.27 0.59 -2.88
N ALA A 569 -27.48 0.66 -2.33
CA ALA A 569 -28.60 -0.03 -2.93
C ALA A 569 -28.65 0.47 -4.38
N PRO A 570 -28.72 -0.42 -5.39
CA PRO A 570 -28.90 0.03 -6.76
C PRO A 570 -30.11 0.95 -6.75
N LEU A 571 -29.90 2.21 -7.13
CA LEU A 571 -30.97 3.18 -7.22
C LEU A 571 -32.00 2.56 -8.16
N SER A 572 -33.16 2.17 -7.62
CA SER A 572 -34.31 1.82 -8.46
C SER A 572 -34.75 3.12 -9.09
N LEU A 573 -34.06 3.52 -10.16
CA LEU A 573 -34.44 4.63 -10.99
C LEU A 573 -35.87 4.32 -11.44
N PRO A 574 -36.87 5.18 -11.13
CA PRO A 574 -38.18 5.01 -11.72
C PRO A 574 -37.98 4.90 -13.23
N LYS A 575 -38.59 3.89 -13.86
CA LYS A 575 -38.50 3.62 -15.29
C LYS A 575 -38.56 4.96 -16.02
N ALA A 576 -37.45 5.31 -16.71
CA ALA A 576 -37.34 6.61 -17.38
C ALA A 576 -38.64 6.87 -18.16
N PRO A 577 -39.27 8.05 -18.01
CA PRO A 577 -40.48 8.34 -18.74
C PRO A 577 -40.19 8.11 -20.22
N ALA A 578 -41.10 7.38 -20.90
CA ALA A 578 -40.90 7.00 -22.29
C ALA A 578 -40.44 8.24 -23.09
N PRO A 579 -39.40 8.12 -23.94
CA PRO A 579 -38.86 9.25 -24.66
C PRO A 579 -40.01 9.97 -25.35
N ARG A 580 -40.12 11.29 -25.13
CA ARG A 580 -41.19 12.10 -25.73
C ARG A 580 -41.18 11.83 -27.22
N ASN A 581 -42.32 11.39 -27.75
CA ASN A 581 -42.47 11.15 -29.18
C ASN A 581 -42.16 12.47 -29.92
N MET A 582 -40.97 12.53 -30.53
CA MET A 582 -40.48 13.72 -31.22
C MET A 582 -41.02 13.82 -32.64
N THR A 583 -41.78 12.83 -33.13
CA THR A 583 -42.37 12.84 -34.47
C THR A 583 -43.17 14.12 -34.77
N PRO A 584 -43.99 14.68 -33.85
CA PRO A 584 -44.65 15.97 -34.09
C PRO A 584 -43.67 17.14 -34.26
N VAL A 585 -42.55 17.12 -33.53
CA VAL A 585 -41.51 18.16 -33.61
C VAL A 585 -40.74 18.05 -34.92
N TRP A 586 -40.38 16.83 -35.35
CA TRP A 586 -39.74 16.58 -36.63
C TRP A 586 -40.66 16.92 -37.82
N VAL A 587 -41.95 16.60 -37.73
CA VAL A 587 -42.95 16.95 -38.74
C VAL A 587 -43.14 18.47 -38.80
N ALA A 588 -43.26 19.15 -37.65
CA ALA A 588 -43.39 20.61 -37.60
C ALA A 588 -42.14 21.31 -38.15
N THR A 589 -40.95 20.83 -37.76
CA THR A 589 -39.67 21.39 -38.22
C THR A 589 -39.51 21.18 -39.72
N GLY A 590 -39.77 19.96 -40.23
CA GLY A 590 -39.72 19.64 -41.65
C GLY A 590 -40.74 20.43 -42.49
N GLY A 591 -41.96 20.60 -41.98
CA GLY A 591 -42.98 21.42 -42.63
C GLY A 591 -42.59 22.89 -42.71
N LEU A 592 -42.00 23.44 -41.64
CA LEU A 592 -41.56 24.83 -41.60
C LEU A 592 -40.38 25.08 -42.55
N THR A 593 -39.39 24.17 -42.61
CA THR A 593 -38.27 24.29 -43.57
C THR A 593 -38.75 24.16 -45.00
N ALA A 594 -39.66 23.23 -45.31
CA ALA A 594 -40.24 23.10 -46.64
C ALA A 594 -40.99 24.39 -47.05
N ALA A 595 -41.81 24.95 -46.16
CA ALA A 595 -42.54 26.20 -46.42
C ALA A 595 -41.59 27.39 -46.65
N LEU A 596 -40.51 27.49 -45.88
CA LEU A 596 -39.50 28.54 -46.05
C LEU A 596 -38.71 28.39 -47.35
N LEU A 597 -38.36 27.18 -47.76
CA LEU A 597 -37.68 26.92 -49.03
C LEU A 597 -38.58 27.24 -50.22
N ILE A 598 -39.86 26.84 -50.17
CA ILE A 598 -40.84 27.16 -51.21
C ILE A 598 -41.08 28.68 -51.27
N GLY A 599 -41.30 29.32 -50.11
CA GLY A 599 -41.47 30.78 -50.04
C GLY A 599 -40.24 31.53 -50.56
N GLY A 600 -39.04 31.06 -50.23
CA GLY A 600 -37.78 31.60 -50.75
C GLY A 600 -37.62 31.42 -52.26
N ALA A 601 -37.99 30.26 -52.81
CA ALA A 601 -37.95 30.00 -54.25
C ALA A 601 -38.98 30.86 -55.01
N VAL A 602 -40.20 30.99 -54.50
CA VAL A 602 -41.24 31.85 -55.10
C VAL A 602 -40.83 33.32 -55.05
N PHE A 603 -40.26 33.77 -53.93
CA PHE A 603 -39.77 35.14 -53.81
C PHE A 603 -38.55 35.41 -54.70
N GLY A 604 -37.62 34.46 -54.78
CA GLY A 604 -36.45 34.52 -55.65
C GLY A 604 -36.83 34.56 -57.14
N THR A 605 -37.76 33.71 -57.57
CA THR A 605 -38.25 33.70 -58.95
C THR A 605 -39.03 34.97 -59.29
N ALA A 606 -39.89 35.47 -58.39
CA ALA A 606 -40.63 36.72 -58.59
C ALA A 606 -39.71 37.95 -58.67
N THR A 607 -38.63 37.98 -57.89
CA THR A 607 -37.63 39.08 -57.92
C THR A 607 -36.74 39.02 -59.16
N LEU A 608 -36.37 37.82 -59.64
CA LEU A 608 -35.68 37.61 -60.91
C LEU A 608 -36.55 38.03 -62.12
N MET A 609 -37.84 37.65 -62.13
CA MET A 609 -38.78 38.08 -63.18
C MET A 609 -39.05 39.60 -63.17
N ARG A 610 -39.07 40.24 -62.00
CA ARG A 610 -39.17 41.70 -61.92
C ARG A 610 -37.91 42.42 -62.37
N ARG A 611 -36.73 41.80 -62.23
CA ARG A 611 -35.46 42.36 -62.74
C ARG A 611 -35.34 42.20 -64.25
N SER A 612 -35.77 41.07 -64.83
CA SER A 612 -35.75 40.89 -66.29
C SER A 612 -36.72 41.83 -67.01
N ARG A 613 -37.89 42.12 -66.42
CA ARG A 613 -38.84 43.13 -66.95
C ARG A 613 -38.38 44.59 -66.85
N LYS A 614 -37.29 44.89 -66.14
CA LYS A 614 -36.70 46.24 -66.06
C LYS A 614 -35.49 46.42 -66.99
N GLN A 615 -35.10 45.39 -67.74
CA GLN A 615 -34.01 45.41 -68.72
C GLN A 615 -34.50 45.23 -70.17
N GLN A 616 -35.81 45.19 -70.38
CA GLN A 616 -36.48 45.44 -71.66
C GLN A 616 -37.16 46.80 -71.55
#